data_AF-A0A370PMV6-F1
#
_entry.id   AF-A0A370PMV6-F1
#
_cell.length_a   1.000
_cell.length_b   1.000
_cell.length_c   1.000
_cell.angle_alpha   90.00
_cell.angle_beta   90.00
_cell.angle_gamma   90.00
#
_symmetry.space_group_name_H-M   'P 1'
#
loop_
_entity.id
_entity.type
_entity.pdbx_description
1 polymer ?
#
loop_
_entity_poly.entity_id
_entity_poly.type
_entity_poly.pdbx_seq_one_letter_code
_entity_poly.pdbx_strand_id
1 'polypeptide(L)'
;MDPSTFIDPYLTPPDRLVLDNLLLDSQSTPEKPKSSGGTPVPSDADATVSQLEAFNDPRHADFVPTIFFTWDLKDIKLPPLLDAWLLQPYIKAARSIVRMDTDVVMLTHLLLYFTTSVPSAIYLFRNFHWVHGVLHWIMQSYYVGTYTLMMHQHIHMGGILNKRHCWLFDTLFPYITDPLMGHTWNSYFYHHVKHHHVEGNGPDDLSSTIRYQRDSLADFACYVGRFYLFIWLELPTYFLRKGKTLLGLKAAFWELSSYLMMYLLWNYVSWRATLFVFVLPFLQLRVGLMVGNWGQHAFVDETDPNSDFRSSITLIDVASNRFCYNDGYHTSHHLNPRRHWRDHPVAFLRQKDRYAAEHALVFRNIDYIMITVRLMRKDYDHLARCLVPMGDQIGMTHAELAAMLRRKTRRFSEEEIKRKFS
;
A
#
# COMPACT_ATOMS: atom_id res chain seq x y z
N MET A 1 -6.72 14.09 -20.48
CA MET A 1 -7.38 14.84 -19.40
C MET A 1 -6.29 15.46 -18.54
N ASP A 2 -6.48 16.69 -18.07
CA ASP A 2 -5.53 17.36 -17.19
C ASP A 2 -5.62 16.74 -15.78
N PRO A 3 -4.55 16.13 -15.25
CA PRO A 3 -4.58 15.48 -13.94
C PRO A 3 -4.76 16.46 -12.78
N SER A 4 -4.54 17.76 -12.98
CA SER A 4 -4.73 18.78 -11.93
C SER A 4 -6.20 19.04 -11.62
N THR A 5 -7.08 18.90 -12.62
CA THR A 5 -8.51 19.20 -12.51
C THR A 5 -9.40 17.98 -12.62
N PHE A 6 -8.94 16.90 -13.25
CA PHE A 6 -9.71 15.67 -13.38
C PHE A 6 -10.03 15.08 -12.01
N ILE A 7 -11.26 14.65 -11.76
CA ILE A 7 -11.61 13.89 -10.55
C ILE A 7 -12.17 12.55 -11.03
N ASP A 8 -11.63 11.44 -10.53
CA ASP A 8 -12.09 10.12 -10.96
C ASP A 8 -13.55 9.89 -10.51
N PRO A 9 -14.50 9.63 -11.42
CA PRO A 9 -15.87 9.34 -11.03
C PRO A 9 -16.00 8.05 -10.20
N TYR A 10 -14.98 7.19 -10.17
CA TYR A 10 -14.94 5.95 -9.42
C TYR A 10 -14.22 6.04 -8.08
N LEU A 11 -13.96 7.26 -7.57
CA LEU A 11 -13.42 7.42 -6.22
C LEU A 11 -14.28 6.79 -5.14
N THR A 12 -13.58 6.33 -4.11
CA THR A 12 -14.26 5.96 -2.88
C THR A 12 -14.88 7.22 -2.26
N PRO A 13 -16.05 7.12 -1.61
CA PRO A 13 -16.65 8.27 -0.93
C PRO A 13 -15.68 8.94 0.08
N PRO A 14 -14.86 8.19 0.85
CA PRO A 14 -13.82 8.79 1.68
C PRO A 14 -12.79 9.63 0.92
N ASP A 15 -12.23 9.11 -0.18
CA ASP A 15 -11.25 9.84 -0.98
C ASP A 15 -11.84 11.12 -1.56
N ARG A 16 -13.09 11.05 -2.03
CA ARG A 16 -13.80 12.21 -2.57
C ARG A 16 -13.93 13.32 -1.54
N LEU A 17 -14.36 12.97 -0.32
CA LEU A 17 -14.50 13.91 0.78
C LEU A 17 -13.17 14.56 1.19
N VAL A 18 -12.08 13.77 1.25
CA VAL A 18 -10.74 14.28 1.55
C VAL A 18 -10.25 15.22 0.44
N LEU A 19 -10.40 14.82 -0.81
CA LEU A 19 -9.96 15.61 -1.96
C LEU A 19 -10.71 16.94 -2.05
N ASP A 20 -12.03 16.93 -1.90
CA ASP A 20 -12.85 18.15 -1.94
C ASP A 20 -12.41 19.12 -0.82
N ASN A 21 -12.10 18.61 0.39
CA ASN A 21 -11.57 19.41 1.49
C ASN A 21 -10.22 20.06 1.16
N LEU A 22 -9.29 19.31 0.57
CA LEU A 22 -7.97 19.83 0.16
C LEU A 22 -8.07 20.86 -0.95
N LEU A 23 -8.95 20.66 -1.93
CA LEU A 23 -9.14 21.60 -3.02
C LEU A 23 -9.72 22.93 -2.54
N LEU A 24 -10.65 22.89 -1.58
CA LEU A 24 -11.18 24.09 -0.92
C LEU A 24 -10.08 24.89 -0.20
N ASP A 25 -9.17 24.22 0.51
CA ASP A 25 -8.03 24.89 1.17
C ASP A 25 -7.08 25.52 0.14
N SER A 26 -6.76 24.80 -0.94
CA SER A 26 -5.83 25.28 -1.96
C SER A 26 -6.35 26.50 -2.72
N GLN A 27 -7.67 26.66 -2.79
CA GLN A 27 -8.35 27.78 -3.46
C GLN A 27 -8.64 28.95 -2.52
N SER A 28 -8.63 28.73 -1.20
CA SER A 28 -8.87 29.78 -0.22
C SER A 28 -7.58 30.56 0.05
N THR A 29 -7.66 31.89 -0.09
CA THR A 29 -6.56 32.82 0.22
C THR A 29 -6.12 32.63 1.68
N PRO A 30 -4.84 32.75 2.04
CA PRO A 30 -4.40 32.59 3.43
C PRO A 30 -5.05 33.65 4.32
N GLU A 31 -6.13 33.31 5.03
CA GLU A 31 -6.68 34.18 6.06
C GLU A 31 -5.71 34.18 7.25
N LYS A 32 -5.38 35.38 7.74
CA LYS A 32 -4.64 35.60 8.99
C LYS A 32 -5.24 34.75 10.14
N PRO A 33 -4.43 34.32 11.12
CA PRO A 33 -4.88 33.50 12.23
C PRO A 33 -6.09 34.14 12.93
N LYS A 34 -7.22 33.42 12.96
CA LYS A 34 -8.45 33.89 13.62
C LYS A 34 -8.19 34.09 15.10
N SER A 35 -8.43 35.32 15.59
CA SER A 35 -8.43 35.66 17.00
C SER A 35 -9.47 34.84 17.76
N SER A 36 -9.03 34.17 18.82
CA SER A 36 -9.85 33.40 19.76
C SER A 36 -10.92 34.27 20.43
N GLY A 37 -12.21 34.02 20.16
CA GLY A 37 -13.29 34.78 20.81
C GLY A 37 -14.73 34.41 20.47
N GLY A 38 -15.02 33.24 19.89
CA GLY A 38 -16.38 32.81 19.61
C GLY A 38 -16.50 31.29 19.66
N THR A 39 -17.68 30.79 20.03
CA THR A 39 -18.03 29.36 20.01
C THR A 39 -17.63 28.74 18.67
N PRO A 40 -16.87 27.63 18.64
CA PRO A 40 -16.39 27.09 17.38
C PRO A 40 -17.57 26.54 16.59
N VAL A 41 -17.90 27.20 15.48
CA VAL A 41 -18.67 26.60 14.40
C VAL A 41 -17.78 25.48 13.83
N PRO A 42 -18.28 24.24 13.68
CA PRO A 42 -17.48 23.16 13.09
C PRO A 42 -16.94 23.63 11.74
N SER A 43 -15.63 23.51 11.54
CA SER A 43 -15.08 23.73 10.21
C SER A 43 -15.64 22.69 9.24
N ASP A 44 -15.67 22.97 7.94
CA ASP A 44 -16.06 21.96 6.93
C ASP A 44 -15.21 20.68 7.06
N ALA A 45 -13.98 20.81 7.56
CA ALA A 45 -13.11 19.68 7.88
C ALA A 45 -13.63 18.84 9.07
N ASP A 46 -14.14 19.46 10.14
CA ASP A 46 -14.70 18.75 11.31
C ASP A 46 -15.99 17.98 10.96
N ALA A 47 -16.84 18.58 10.12
CA ALA A 47 -18.02 17.91 9.57
C ALA A 47 -17.61 16.70 8.71
N THR A 48 -16.61 16.89 7.85
CA THR A 48 -16.06 15.80 7.00
C THR A 48 -15.47 14.67 7.85
N VAL A 49 -14.68 15.00 8.88
CA VAL A 49 -14.12 14.02 9.81
C VAL A 49 -15.23 13.22 10.50
N SER A 50 -16.27 13.90 11.00
CA SER A 50 -17.41 13.24 11.66
C SER A 50 -18.12 12.27 10.72
N GLN A 51 -18.31 12.65 9.45
CA GLN A 51 -18.92 11.79 8.44
C GLN A 51 -18.06 10.56 8.11
N LEU A 52 -16.75 10.72 7.99
CA LEU A 52 -15.82 9.61 7.74
C LEU A 52 -15.79 8.63 8.93
N GLU A 53 -15.82 9.13 10.16
CA GLU A 53 -15.91 8.29 11.36
C GLU A 53 -17.23 7.54 11.42
N ALA A 54 -18.34 8.18 11.04
CA ALA A 54 -19.65 7.56 10.95
C ALA A 54 -19.69 6.38 9.96
N PHE A 55 -18.95 6.45 8.85
CA PHE A 55 -18.83 5.31 7.92
C PHE A 55 -18.14 4.09 8.55
N ASN A 56 -17.29 4.29 9.56
CA ASN A 56 -16.49 3.26 10.19
C ASN A 56 -17.07 2.73 11.53
N ASP A 57 -18.00 3.42 12.19
CA ASP A 57 -18.61 2.96 13.46
C ASP A 57 -19.82 2.04 13.22
N PRO A 58 -19.75 0.72 13.53
CA PRO A 58 -20.84 -0.23 13.31
C PRO A 58 -22.14 0.06 14.06
N ARG A 59 -22.12 1.00 15.01
CA ARG A 59 -23.29 1.45 15.79
C ARG A 59 -23.94 2.70 15.21
N HIS A 60 -23.30 3.36 14.25
CA HIS A 60 -23.82 4.54 13.59
C HIS A 60 -24.77 4.17 12.44
N ALA A 61 -25.77 5.01 12.18
CA ALA A 61 -26.77 4.77 11.13
C ALA A 61 -26.15 4.76 9.72
N ASP A 62 -25.13 5.61 9.51
CA ASP A 62 -24.39 5.71 8.24
C ASP A 62 -23.27 4.69 8.08
N PHE A 63 -23.18 3.70 8.96
CA PHE A 63 -22.18 2.65 8.84
C PHE A 63 -22.30 1.88 7.52
N VAL A 64 -21.20 1.78 6.78
CA VAL A 64 -21.16 0.99 5.55
C VAL A 64 -19.94 0.06 5.56
N PRO A 65 -20.13 -1.28 5.62
CA PRO A 65 -19.03 -2.22 5.44
C PRO A 65 -18.58 -2.25 3.98
N THR A 66 -17.27 -2.43 3.75
CA THR A 66 -16.74 -2.62 2.40
C THR A 66 -16.94 -4.08 2.02
N ILE A 67 -17.73 -4.35 0.98
CA ILE A 67 -18.06 -5.73 0.53
C ILE A 67 -17.23 -6.11 -0.71
N PHE A 68 -17.24 -5.23 -1.71
CA PHE A 68 -16.50 -5.38 -2.95
C PHE A 68 -15.66 -4.12 -3.18
N PHE A 69 -14.58 -4.23 -3.95
CA PHE A 69 -13.86 -3.03 -4.38
C PHE A 69 -14.49 -2.39 -5.60
N THR A 70 -15.01 -3.15 -6.55
CA THR A 70 -15.57 -2.60 -7.79
C THR A 70 -16.80 -1.72 -7.56
N TRP A 71 -17.63 -2.04 -6.56
CA TRP A 71 -18.90 -1.35 -6.32
C TRP A 71 -19.07 -0.97 -4.86
N ASP A 72 -19.54 0.25 -4.62
CA ASP A 72 -19.99 0.65 -3.29
C ASP A 72 -21.35 0.03 -3.01
N LEU A 73 -21.65 -0.27 -1.74
CA LEU A 73 -22.89 -0.96 -1.36
C LEU A 73 -24.15 -0.22 -1.85
N LYS A 74 -24.14 1.12 -1.81
CA LYS A 74 -25.23 1.97 -2.29
C LYS A 74 -25.50 1.84 -3.80
N ASP A 75 -24.50 1.43 -4.59
CA ASP A 75 -24.57 1.36 -6.05
C ASP A 75 -24.99 -0.04 -6.53
N ILE A 76 -25.02 -1.02 -5.62
CA ILE A 76 -25.45 -2.39 -5.92
C ILE A 76 -26.98 -2.43 -6.00
N LYS A 77 -27.49 -2.52 -7.23
CA LYS A 77 -28.93 -2.62 -7.52
C LYS A 77 -29.32 -4.08 -7.73
N LEU A 78 -29.65 -4.78 -6.65
CA LEU A 78 -30.17 -6.14 -6.71
C LEU A 78 -31.71 -6.17 -6.67
N PRO A 79 -32.36 -7.15 -7.32
CA PRO A 79 -33.76 -7.47 -7.08
C PRO A 79 -34.02 -7.69 -5.58
N PRO A 80 -35.17 -7.23 -5.02
CA PRO A 80 -35.43 -7.28 -3.58
C PRO A 80 -35.26 -8.66 -2.94
N LEU A 81 -35.61 -9.72 -3.67
CA LEU A 81 -35.41 -11.09 -3.19
C LEU A 81 -33.93 -11.48 -3.07
N LEU A 82 -33.08 -11.06 -4.02
CA LEU A 82 -31.65 -11.34 -3.97
C LEU A 82 -30.96 -10.49 -2.89
N ASP A 83 -31.37 -9.25 -2.70
CA ASP A 83 -30.84 -8.44 -1.60
C ASP A 83 -31.19 -9.09 -0.23
N ALA A 84 -32.47 -9.39 0.00
CA ALA A 84 -32.95 -9.91 1.27
C ALA A 84 -32.45 -11.32 1.61
N TRP A 85 -32.30 -12.20 0.60
CA TRP A 85 -31.98 -13.61 0.81
C TRP A 85 -30.56 -14.02 0.46
N LEU A 86 -29.79 -13.17 -0.24
CA LEU A 86 -28.40 -13.45 -0.60
C LEU A 86 -27.42 -12.43 -0.03
N LEU A 87 -27.56 -11.15 -0.40
CA LEU A 87 -26.57 -10.14 -0.04
C LEU A 87 -26.59 -9.81 1.46
N GLN A 88 -27.74 -9.47 2.03
CA GLN A 88 -27.83 -9.09 3.45
C GLN A 88 -27.45 -10.24 4.40
N PRO A 89 -27.89 -11.50 4.17
CA PRO A 89 -27.44 -12.64 4.98
C PRO A 89 -25.94 -12.88 4.86
N TYR A 90 -25.36 -12.72 3.67
CA TYR A 90 -23.91 -12.82 3.47
C TYR A 90 -23.16 -11.75 4.27
N ILE A 91 -23.56 -10.47 4.18
CA ILE A 91 -22.92 -9.37 4.92
C ILE A 91 -22.98 -9.64 6.42
N LYS A 92 -24.14 -10.04 6.94
CA LYS A 92 -24.33 -10.35 8.36
C LYS A 92 -23.41 -11.48 8.83
N ALA A 93 -23.33 -12.57 8.06
CA ALA A 93 -22.45 -13.70 8.39
C ALA A 93 -20.97 -13.30 8.29
N ALA A 94 -20.59 -12.62 7.21
CA ALA A 94 -19.23 -12.18 6.95
C ALA A 94 -18.69 -11.28 8.07
N ARG A 95 -19.50 -10.32 8.55
CA ARG A 95 -19.18 -9.45 9.68
C ARG A 95 -18.81 -10.20 10.96
N SER A 96 -19.43 -11.36 11.21
CA SER A 96 -19.07 -12.20 12.36
C SER A 96 -17.72 -12.93 12.20
N ILE A 97 -17.28 -13.11 10.95
CA ILE A 97 -16.07 -13.84 10.56
C ILE A 97 -14.86 -12.90 10.47
N VAL A 98 -15.02 -11.70 9.91
CA VAL A 98 -13.94 -10.73 9.79
C VAL A 98 -13.58 -10.12 11.14
N ARG A 99 -12.37 -9.59 11.25
CA ARG A 99 -11.88 -9.01 12.51
C ARG A 99 -12.52 -7.66 12.82
N MET A 100 -12.72 -6.84 11.80
CA MET A 100 -13.40 -5.54 11.90
C MET A 100 -14.63 -5.59 11.01
N ASP A 101 -15.77 -5.10 11.50
CA ASP A 101 -17.05 -5.12 10.79
C ASP A 101 -16.98 -4.44 9.40
N THR A 102 -16.04 -3.53 9.22
CA THR A 102 -15.78 -2.82 7.96
C THR A 102 -15.15 -3.68 6.86
N ASP A 103 -14.53 -4.82 7.21
CA ASP A 103 -13.59 -5.57 6.36
C ASP A 103 -14.19 -6.78 5.63
N VAL A 104 -15.50 -6.82 5.38
CA VAL A 104 -16.15 -7.92 4.64
C VAL A 104 -15.45 -8.23 3.30
N VAL A 105 -14.87 -7.21 2.67
CA VAL A 105 -14.09 -7.31 1.43
C VAL A 105 -12.88 -8.24 1.56
N MET A 106 -12.24 -8.31 2.72
CA MET A 106 -11.11 -9.23 2.93
C MET A 106 -11.59 -10.68 2.89
N LEU A 107 -12.72 -11.00 3.54
CA LEU A 107 -13.31 -12.33 3.44
C LEU A 107 -13.78 -12.64 2.01
N THR A 108 -14.36 -11.65 1.33
CA THR A 108 -14.78 -11.79 -0.07
C THR A 108 -13.60 -12.19 -0.98
N HIS A 109 -12.44 -11.55 -0.79
CA HIS A 109 -11.23 -11.90 -1.54
C HIS A 109 -10.66 -13.26 -1.13
N LEU A 110 -10.68 -13.63 0.15
CA LEU A 110 -10.30 -14.99 0.56
C LEU A 110 -11.18 -16.04 -0.14
N LEU A 111 -12.50 -15.87 -0.14
CA LEU A 111 -13.41 -16.75 -0.87
C LEU A 111 -13.08 -16.80 -2.36
N LEU A 112 -12.79 -15.65 -2.99
CA LEU A 112 -12.35 -15.58 -4.38
C LEU A 112 -11.08 -16.40 -4.62
N TYR A 113 -10.05 -16.25 -3.79
CA TYR A 113 -8.77 -16.96 -3.96
C TYR A 113 -8.91 -18.46 -3.73
N PHE A 114 -9.67 -18.88 -2.72
CA PHE A 114 -9.88 -20.31 -2.44
C PHE A 114 -10.82 -20.99 -3.45
N THR A 115 -11.65 -20.24 -4.17
CA THR A 115 -12.52 -20.79 -5.23
C THR A 115 -11.96 -20.67 -6.64
N THR A 116 -10.91 -19.86 -6.85
CA THR A 116 -10.28 -19.66 -8.16
C THR A 116 -8.81 -20.05 -8.15
N SER A 117 -7.97 -19.30 -7.42
CA SER A 117 -6.50 -19.46 -7.36
C SER A 117 -6.06 -20.86 -6.93
N VAL A 118 -6.57 -21.35 -5.80
CA VAL A 118 -6.22 -22.67 -5.24
C VAL A 118 -6.62 -23.84 -6.14
N PRO A 119 -7.90 -24.01 -6.57
CA PRO A 119 -8.28 -25.11 -7.44
C PRO A 119 -7.61 -25.03 -8.82
N SER A 120 -7.38 -23.82 -9.35
CA SER A 120 -6.64 -23.61 -10.59
C SER A 120 -5.20 -24.13 -10.50
N ALA A 121 -4.50 -23.83 -9.40
CA ALA A 121 -3.16 -24.37 -9.13
C ALA A 121 -3.16 -25.90 -9.00
N ILE A 122 -4.08 -26.47 -8.22
CA ILE A 122 -4.22 -27.93 -8.05
C ILE A 122 -4.44 -28.61 -9.41
N TYR A 123 -5.32 -28.04 -10.25
CA TYR A 123 -5.59 -28.59 -11.57
C TYR A 123 -4.37 -28.52 -12.48
N LEU A 124 -3.58 -27.44 -12.47
CA LEU A 124 -2.35 -27.35 -13.25
C LEU A 124 -1.32 -28.42 -12.87
N PHE A 125 -1.21 -28.76 -11.58
CA PHE A 125 -0.33 -29.84 -11.12
C PHE A 125 -0.86 -31.23 -11.47
N ARG A 126 -2.17 -31.40 -11.62
CA ARG A 126 -2.79 -32.67 -12.00
C ARG A 126 -2.83 -32.88 -13.52
N ASN A 127 -3.16 -31.85 -14.29
CA ASN A 127 -3.36 -31.91 -15.73
C ASN A 127 -2.95 -30.58 -16.41
N PHE A 128 -1.65 -30.43 -16.64
CA PHE A 128 -1.08 -29.20 -17.16
C PHE A 128 -1.51 -28.90 -18.60
N HIS A 129 -1.97 -27.66 -18.83
CA HIS A 129 -2.20 -27.10 -20.15
C HIS A 129 -1.57 -25.70 -20.24
N TRP A 130 -0.89 -25.39 -21.34
CA TRP A 130 -0.20 -24.10 -21.51
C TRP A 130 -1.14 -22.90 -21.43
N VAL A 131 -2.29 -22.96 -22.09
CA VAL A 131 -3.29 -21.88 -22.06
C VAL A 131 -3.78 -21.66 -20.63
N HIS A 132 -4.09 -22.74 -19.89
CA HIS A 132 -4.48 -22.63 -18.49
C HIS A 132 -3.33 -22.06 -17.62
N GLY A 133 -2.08 -22.46 -17.85
CA GLY A 133 -0.92 -21.91 -17.14
C GLY A 133 -0.80 -20.40 -17.33
N VAL A 134 -0.90 -19.92 -18.56
CA VAL A 134 -0.87 -18.48 -18.88
C VAL A 134 -2.05 -17.74 -18.26
N LEU A 135 -3.28 -18.27 -18.38
CA LEU A 135 -4.47 -17.67 -17.79
C LEU A 135 -4.42 -17.64 -16.26
N HIS A 136 -3.88 -18.69 -15.63
CA HIS A 136 -3.63 -18.74 -14.19
C HIS A 136 -2.66 -17.63 -13.79
N TRP A 137 -1.53 -17.49 -14.48
CA TRP A 137 -0.56 -16.45 -14.18
C TRP A 137 -1.16 -15.04 -14.35
N ILE A 138 -1.90 -14.77 -15.42
CA ILE A 138 -2.61 -13.49 -15.63
C ILE A 138 -3.58 -13.20 -14.47
N MET A 139 -4.34 -14.21 -14.04
CA MET A 139 -5.25 -14.08 -12.89
C MET A 139 -4.48 -13.76 -11.59
N GLN A 140 -3.35 -14.43 -11.31
CA GLN A 140 -2.53 -14.10 -10.13
C GLN A 140 -1.96 -12.68 -10.25
N SER A 141 -1.51 -12.26 -11.43
CA SER A 141 -1.01 -10.90 -11.67
C SER A 141 -2.07 -9.83 -11.46
N TYR A 142 -3.34 -10.15 -11.69
CA TYR A 142 -4.44 -9.26 -11.35
C TYR A 142 -4.71 -9.23 -9.83
N TYR A 143 -4.62 -10.36 -9.15
CA TYR A 143 -4.88 -10.46 -7.70
C TYR A 143 -3.73 -9.94 -6.81
N VAL A 144 -2.48 -9.96 -7.30
CA VAL A 144 -1.29 -9.80 -6.46
C VAL A 144 -1.23 -8.47 -5.71
N GLY A 145 -1.67 -7.36 -6.32
CA GLY A 145 -1.67 -6.04 -5.67
C GLY A 145 -2.59 -6.05 -4.45
N THR A 146 -3.87 -6.34 -4.67
CA THR A 146 -4.87 -6.47 -3.62
C THR A 146 -4.47 -7.50 -2.56
N TYR A 147 -3.99 -8.68 -2.94
CA TYR A 147 -3.55 -9.69 -1.99
C TYR A 147 -2.39 -9.20 -1.13
N THR A 148 -1.38 -8.56 -1.74
CA THR A 148 -0.20 -8.06 -1.02
C THR A 148 -0.58 -7.02 0.03
N LEU A 149 -1.53 -6.14 -0.27
CA LEU A 149 -2.01 -5.15 0.72
C LEU A 149 -2.98 -5.74 1.74
N MET A 150 -3.73 -6.80 1.41
CA MET A 150 -4.43 -7.59 2.43
C MET A 150 -3.44 -8.23 3.42
N MET A 151 -2.32 -8.77 2.91
CA MET A 151 -1.26 -9.32 3.74
C MET A 151 -0.52 -8.25 4.54
N HIS A 152 -0.36 -7.04 3.99
CA HIS A 152 0.15 -5.90 4.73
C HIS A 152 -0.73 -5.58 5.96
N GLN A 153 -2.05 -5.58 5.80
CA GLN A 153 -2.97 -5.44 6.93
C GLN A 153 -2.86 -6.62 7.91
N HIS A 154 -2.77 -7.86 7.40
CA HIS A 154 -2.63 -9.07 8.22
C HIS A 154 -1.40 -9.02 9.13
N ILE A 155 -0.23 -8.69 8.59
CA ILE A 155 1.03 -8.71 9.34
C ILE A 155 1.16 -7.55 10.34
N HIS A 156 0.58 -6.40 10.05
CA HIS A 156 0.57 -5.25 10.97
C HIS A 156 -0.45 -5.45 12.11
N MET A 157 -1.65 -5.92 11.79
CA MET A 157 -2.72 -6.09 12.77
C MET A 157 -2.61 -7.42 13.54
N GLY A 158 -1.87 -8.39 13.01
CA GLY A 158 -1.77 -9.76 13.52
C GLY A 158 -3.06 -10.54 13.27
N GLY A 159 -3.48 -10.58 12.00
CA GLY A 159 -4.68 -11.28 11.52
C GLY A 159 -5.79 -10.37 11.00
N ILE A 160 -6.58 -10.86 10.04
CA ILE A 160 -7.71 -10.15 9.40
C ILE A 160 -9.07 -10.77 9.74
N LEU A 161 -9.09 -11.97 10.29
CA LEU A 161 -10.31 -12.64 10.74
C LEU A 161 -10.47 -12.62 12.26
N ASN A 162 -11.68 -12.94 12.71
CA ASN A 162 -12.06 -12.97 14.12
C ASN A 162 -11.24 -14.02 14.88
N LYS A 163 -10.45 -13.56 15.85
CA LYS A 163 -9.55 -14.40 16.65
C LYS A 163 -10.25 -15.46 17.50
N ARG A 164 -11.54 -15.27 17.85
CA ARG A 164 -12.25 -16.23 18.71
C ARG A 164 -12.58 -17.54 18.00
N HIS A 165 -12.94 -17.45 16.72
CA HIS A 165 -13.50 -18.59 15.98
C HIS A 165 -12.75 -18.92 14.69
N CYS A 166 -11.99 -17.97 14.12
CA CYS A 166 -11.32 -18.11 12.83
C CYS A 166 -9.79 -18.11 12.93
N TRP A 167 -9.20 -18.10 14.13
CA TRP A 167 -7.75 -17.98 14.32
C TRP A 167 -6.93 -19.02 13.56
N LEU A 168 -7.41 -20.26 13.49
CA LEU A 168 -6.69 -21.34 12.83
C LEU A 168 -6.62 -21.09 11.32
N PHE A 169 -7.76 -20.77 10.69
CA PHE A 169 -7.79 -20.44 9.27
C PHE A 169 -6.99 -19.16 8.98
N ASP A 170 -7.14 -18.12 9.80
CA ASP A 170 -6.40 -16.85 9.69
C ASP A 170 -4.88 -17.02 9.78
N THR A 171 -4.43 -18.03 10.55
CA THR A 171 -3.01 -18.38 10.67
C THR A 171 -2.53 -19.20 9.48
N LEU A 172 -3.37 -20.08 8.93
CA LEU A 172 -2.97 -21.06 7.92
C LEU A 172 -3.10 -20.57 6.48
N PHE A 173 -4.07 -19.71 6.17
CA PHE A 173 -4.31 -19.29 4.79
C PHE A 173 -3.06 -18.69 4.12
N PRO A 174 -2.23 -17.85 4.79
CA PRO A 174 -1.04 -17.28 4.14
C PRO A 174 -0.06 -18.36 3.69
N TYR A 175 0.06 -19.47 4.43
CA TYR A 175 0.95 -20.56 4.03
C TYR A 175 0.51 -21.27 2.73
N ILE A 176 -0.77 -21.12 2.34
CA ILE A 176 -1.30 -21.62 1.07
C ILE A 176 -1.24 -20.53 0.00
N THR A 177 -1.71 -19.32 0.31
CA THR A 177 -1.93 -18.26 -0.68
C THR A 177 -0.72 -17.36 -0.92
N ASP A 178 0.21 -17.22 0.03
CA ASP A 178 1.43 -16.41 -0.15
C ASP A 178 2.24 -16.89 -1.36
N PRO A 179 2.60 -18.19 -1.47
CA PRO A 179 3.40 -18.65 -2.61
C PRO A 179 2.68 -18.52 -3.95
N LEU A 180 1.35 -18.68 -3.98
CA LEU A 180 0.54 -18.51 -5.19
C LEU A 180 0.58 -17.07 -5.72
N MET A 181 0.79 -16.11 -4.82
CA MET A 181 0.88 -14.68 -5.11
C MET A 181 2.34 -14.20 -5.22
N GLY A 182 3.30 -15.13 -5.17
CA GLY A 182 4.72 -14.86 -5.31
C GLY A 182 5.45 -14.49 -4.01
N HIS A 183 4.76 -14.43 -2.88
CA HIS A 183 5.40 -14.21 -1.59
C HIS A 183 6.12 -15.48 -1.15
N THR A 184 7.33 -15.33 -0.62
CA THR A 184 7.96 -16.38 0.19
C THR A 184 7.39 -16.32 1.60
N TRP A 185 7.26 -17.47 2.26
CA TRP A 185 6.59 -17.55 3.56
C TRP A 185 7.22 -16.57 4.56
N ASN A 186 6.41 -15.77 5.25
CA ASN A 186 6.84 -14.83 6.30
C ASN A 186 7.93 -13.79 5.92
N SER A 187 8.57 -13.85 4.75
CA SER A 187 9.65 -12.94 4.38
C SER A 187 9.15 -11.50 4.27
N TYR A 188 7.91 -11.30 3.80
CA TYR A 188 7.29 -9.98 3.79
C TYR A 188 7.14 -9.40 5.21
N PHE A 189 6.79 -10.21 6.22
CA PHE A 189 6.75 -9.76 7.62
C PHE A 189 8.13 -9.36 8.14
N TYR A 190 9.15 -10.19 7.90
CA TYR A 190 10.51 -9.88 8.39
C TYR A 190 11.10 -8.67 7.68
N HIS A 191 10.90 -8.54 6.36
CA HIS A 191 11.38 -7.40 5.60
C HIS A 191 10.61 -6.13 5.92
N HIS A 192 9.27 -6.16 5.85
CA HIS A 192 8.46 -4.96 6.00
C HIS A 192 8.38 -4.50 7.46
N VAL A 193 7.93 -5.37 8.36
CA VAL A 193 7.60 -5.00 9.74
C VAL A 193 8.83 -4.98 10.64
N LYS A 194 9.74 -5.96 10.49
CA LYS A 194 10.90 -6.11 11.38
C LYS A 194 12.16 -5.41 10.90
N HIS A 195 12.16 -4.91 9.67
CA HIS A 195 13.31 -4.26 9.05
C HIS A 195 12.94 -2.87 8.50
N HIS A 196 12.14 -2.76 7.44
CA HIS A 196 11.84 -1.50 6.76
C HIS A 196 11.19 -0.46 7.69
N HIS A 197 10.15 -0.84 8.44
CA HIS A 197 9.53 0.05 9.45
C HIS A 197 10.44 0.42 10.61
N VAL A 198 11.46 -0.38 10.90
CA VAL A 198 12.43 -0.07 11.95
C VAL A 198 13.45 0.96 11.46
N GLU A 199 13.84 0.87 10.19
CA GLU A 199 14.87 1.71 9.60
C GLU A 199 14.31 2.94 8.85
N GLY A 200 13.01 2.98 8.52
CA GLY A 200 12.29 4.15 8.03
C GLY A 200 12.81 4.72 6.70
N ASN A 201 13.20 3.85 5.75
CA ASN A 201 13.91 4.25 4.52
C ASN A 201 15.28 4.94 4.80
N GLY A 202 15.78 4.88 6.04
CA GLY A 202 17.07 5.39 6.46
C GLY A 202 18.25 4.57 5.92
N PRO A 203 19.49 4.92 6.29
CA PRO A 203 20.69 4.34 5.68
C PRO A 203 20.90 2.85 5.92
N ASP A 204 20.33 2.30 6.99
CA ASP A 204 20.43 0.86 7.31
C ASP A 204 19.28 0.05 6.70
N ASP A 205 18.31 0.70 6.06
CA ASP A 205 17.25 0.02 5.33
C ASP A 205 17.79 -0.62 4.03
N LEU A 206 17.71 -1.95 3.93
CA LEU A 206 18.05 -2.74 2.74
C LEU A 206 17.24 -2.36 1.50
N SER A 207 16.09 -1.73 1.68
CA SER A 207 15.24 -1.18 0.63
C SER A 207 15.31 0.35 0.53
N SER A 208 16.31 0.99 1.16
CA SER A 208 16.47 2.44 1.14
C SER A 208 16.69 2.99 -0.28
N THR A 209 16.05 4.12 -0.56
CA THR A 209 16.20 4.86 -1.82
C THR A 209 17.21 6.01 -1.71
N ILE A 210 17.71 6.35 -0.51
CA ILE A 210 18.41 7.62 -0.27
C ILE A 210 19.77 7.71 -0.97
N ARG A 211 20.45 6.57 -1.16
CA ARG A 211 21.76 6.49 -1.84
C ARG A 211 21.67 6.52 -3.37
N TYR A 212 20.46 6.39 -3.90
CA TYR A 212 20.20 6.36 -5.34
C TYR A 212 19.74 7.72 -5.84
N GLN A 213 20.07 8.05 -7.09
CA GLN A 213 19.46 9.15 -7.82
C GLN A 213 18.07 8.70 -8.28
N ARG A 214 17.02 9.21 -7.65
CA ARG A 214 15.67 8.63 -7.72
C ARG A 214 14.90 8.88 -9.03
N ASP A 215 15.52 9.61 -9.96
CA ASP A 215 15.08 9.84 -11.35
C ASP A 215 16.09 9.30 -12.39
N SER A 216 16.95 8.34 -12.00
CA SER A 216 17.91 7.65 -12.87
C SER A 216 17.48 6.21 -13.11
N LEU A 217 17.35 5.82 -14.37
CA LEU A 217 17.02 4.44 -14.77
C LEU A 217 18.11 3.44 -14.37
N ALA A 218 19.38 3.84 -14.43
CA ALA A 218 20.50 2.98 -14.05
C ALA A 218 20.48 2.70 -12.53
N ASP A 219 20.22 3.72 -11.73
CA ASP A 219 20.16 3.58 -10.27
C ASP A 219 18.93 2.77 -9.85
N PHE A 220 17.79 2.98 -10.51
CA PHE A 220 16.60 2.16 -10.32
C PHE A 220 16.85 0.68 -10.68
N ALA A 221 17.51 0.41 -11.80
CA ALA A 221 17.85 -0.97 -12.18
C ALA A 221 18.83 -1.61 -11.18
N CYS A 222 19.81 -0.85 -10.68
CA CYS A 222 20.71 -1.29 -9.61
C CYS A 222 19.97 -1.62 -8.32
N TYR A 223 19.05 -0.75 -7.91
CA TYR A 223 18.19 -0.92 -6.74
C TYR A 223 17.34 -2.20 -6.83
N VAL A 224 16.59 -2.35 -7.93
CA VAL A 224 15.76 -3.54 -8.17
C VAL A 224 16.64 -4.78 -8.24
N GLY A 225 17.73 -4.76 -9.00
CA GLY A 225 18.64 -5.90 -9.17
C GLY A 225 19.27 -6.36 -7.86
N ARG A 226 19.68 -5.42 -6.99
CA ARG A 226 20.23 -5.74 -5.67
C ARG A 226 19.22 -6.50 -4.83
N PHE A 227 18.02 -5.95 -4.66
CA PHE A 227 16.97 -6.61 -3.89
C PHE A 227 16.62 -7.97 -4.49
N TYR A 228 16.45 -8.02 -5.81
CA TYR A 228 16.03 -9.23 -6.52
C TYR A 228 16.99 -10.41 -6.34
N LEU A 229 18.30 -10.14 -6.32
CA LEU A 229 19.34 -11.16 -6.30
C LEU A 229 19.86 -11.47 -4.89
N PHE A 230 19.92 -10.46 -4.00
CA PHE A 230 20.66 -10.57 -2.75
C PHE A 230 19.81 -10.51 -1.48
N ILE A 231 18.52 -10.14 -1.54
CA ILE A 231 17.73 -9.93 -0.31
C ILE A 231 17.63 -11.18 0.57
N TRP A 232 17.59 -12.37 -0.05
CA TRP A 232 17.54 -13.65 0.67
C TRP A 232 18.74 -13.88 1.60
N LEU A 233 19.87 -13.22 1.32
CA LEU A 233 21.08 -13.25 2.14
C LEU A 233 21.24 -11.97 2.98
N GLU A 234 20.97 -10.80 2.41
CA GLU A 234 21.15 -9.51 3.07
C GLU A 234 20.23 -9.36 4.30
N LEU A 235 18.95 -9.75 4.19
CA LEU A 235 18.00 -9.60 5.29
C LEU A 235 18.35 -10.45 6.53
N PRO A 236 18.62 -11.77 6.41
CA PRO A 236 19.12 -12.54 7.54
C PRO A 236 20.42 -11.97 8.12
N THR A 237 21.37 -11.59 7.26
CA THR A 237 22.67 -11.06 7.67
C THR A 237 22.52 -9.74 8.41
N TYR A 238 21.62 -8.86 7.98
CA TYR A 238 21.27 -7.62 8.68
C TYR A 238 20.84 -7.91 10.12
N PHE A 239 19.91 -8.85 10.33
CA PHE A 239 19.46 -9.20 11.68
C PHE A 239 20.58 -9.79 12.53
N LEU A 240 21.43 -10.65 11.97
CA LEU A 240 22.59 -11.20 12.67
C LEU A 240 23.57 -10.09 13.11
N ARG A 241 23.87 -9.13 12.22
CA ARG A 241 24.75 -7.98 12.51
C ARG A 241 24.20 -7.06 13.59
N LYS A 242 22.87 -6.90 13.66
CA LYS A 242 22.17 -6.13 14.71
C LYS A 242 21.95 -6.94 16.00
N GLY A 243 22.57 -8.12 16.15
CA GLY A 243 22.43 -8.98 17.33
C GLY A 243 21.07 -9.68 17.47
N LYS A 244 20.20 -9.59 16.46
CA LYS A 244 18.85 -10.17 16.43
C LYS A 244 18.87 -11.59 15.86
N THR A 245 19.66 -12.48 16.47
CA THR A 245 19.97 -13.83 15.94
C THR A 245 18.74 -14.64 15.57
N LEU A 246 17.73 -14.68 16.45
CA LEU A 246 16.50 -15.43 16.20
C LEU A 246 15.73 -14.91 14.98
N LEU A 247 15.69 -13.59 14.75
CA LEU A 247 15.04 -13.02 13.57
C LEU A 247 15.81 -13.36 12.30
N GLY A 248 17.14 -13.31 12.33
CA GLY A 248 17.99 -13.70 11.21
C GLY A 248 17.80 -15.16 10.82
N LEU A 249 17.81 -16.07 11.79
CA LEU A 249 17.58 -17.50 11.56
C LEU A 249 16.17 -17.77 11.00
N LYS A 250 15.13 -17.10 11.52
CA LYS A 250 13.76 -17.26 10.99
C LYS A 250 13.62 -16.71 9.58
N ALA A 251 14.16 -15.53 9.29
CA ALA A 251 14.14 -14.95 7.95
C ALA A 251 14.83 -15.88 6.93
N ALA A 252 16.02 -16.43 7.28
CA ALA A 252 16.72 -17.39 6.43
C ALA A 252 15.92 -18.70 6.25
N PHE A 253 15.38 -19.26 7.35
CA PHE A 253 14.62 -20.50 7.31
C PHE A 253 13.45 -20.41 6.34
N TRP A 254 12.64 -19.36 6.43
CA TRP A 254 11.44 -19.27 5.62
C TRP A 254 11.74 -19.00 4.13
N GLU A 255 12.72 -18.16 3.85
CA GLU A 255 13.15 -17.87 2.49
C GLU A 255 13.72 -19.13 1.81
N LEU A 256 14.65 -19.81 2.48
CA LEU A 256 15.27 -21.03 1.97
C LEU A 256 14.27 -22.19 1.87
N SER A 257 13.31 -22.29 2.78
CA SER A 257 12.23 -23.29 2.69
C SER A 257 11.33 -23.05 1.48
N SER A 258 11.04 -21.78 1.16
CA SER A 258 10.27 -21.43 -0.03
C SER A 258 11.02 -21.80 -1.32
N TYR A 259 12.33 -21.57 -1.36
CA TYR A 259 13.19 -21.99 -2.47
C TYR A 259 13.25 -23.51 -2.60
N LEU A 260 13.43 -24.21 -1.48
CA LEU A 260 13.43 -25.67 -1.45
C LEU A 260 12.09 -26.23 -1.96
N MET A 261 10.96 -25.67 -1.53
CA MET A 261 9.64 -26.05 -2.04
C MET A 261 9.56 -25.90 -3.56
N MET A 262 9.92 -24.72 -4.10
CA MET A 262 9.90 -24.48 -5.55
C MET A 262 10.83 -25.44 -6.29
N TYR A 263 12.04 -25.68 -5.77
CA TYR A 263 13.00 -26.62 -6.33
C TYR A 263 12.47 -28.05 -6.36
N LEU A 264 11.87 -28.52 -5.26
CA LEU A 264 11.33 -29.88 -5.16
C LEU A 264 10.15 -30.07 -6.11
N LEU A 265 9.21 -29.11 -6.17
CA LEU A 265 8.08 -29.17 -7.08
C LEU A 265 8.53 -29.14 -8.55
N TRP A 266 9.54 -28.33 -8.86
CA TRP A 266 10.09 -28.23 -10.21
C TRP A 266 10.70 -29.56 -10.69
N ASN A 267 11.57 -30.16 -9.86
CA ASN A 267 12.35 -31.33 -10.27
C ASN A 267 11.58 -32.65 -10.12
N TYR A 268 10.68 -32.76 -9.14
CA TYR A 268 10.07 -34.03 -8.78
C TYR A 268 8.55 -34.10 -8.98
N VAL A 269 7.87 -33.00 -9.33
CA VAL A 269 6.42 -32.99 -9.55
C VAL A 269 6.08 -32.51 -10.98
N SER A 270 6.26 -31.23 -11.28
CA SER A 270 5.97 -30.67 -12.61
C SER A 270 6.57 -29.28 -12.76
N TRP A 271 7.71 -29.17 -13.45
CA TRP A 271 8.33 -27.88 -13.75
C TRP A 271 7.41 -26.91 -14.49
N ARG A 272 6.54 -27.43 -15.37
CA ARG A 272 5.59 -26.61 -16.14
C ARG A 272 4.57 -25.95 -15.23
N ALA A 273 3.95 -26.70 -14.32
CA ALA A 273 3.01 -26.12 -13.36
C ALA A 273 3.74 -25.20 -12.37
N THR A 274 4.89 -25.61 -11.84
CA THR A 274 5.69 -24.79 -10.92
C THR A 274 6.10 -23.45 -11.52
N LEU A 275 6.40 -23.40 -12.81
CA LEU A 275 6.70 -22.15 -13.52
C LEU A 275 5.56 -21.12 -13.39
N PHE A 276 4.33 -21.51 -13.74
CA PHE A 276 3.20 -20.58 -13.77
C PHE A 276 2.57 -20.33 -12.40
N VAL A 277 2.60 -21.32 -11.50
CA VAL A 277 1.94 -21.24 -10.19
C VAL A 277 2.82 -20.54 -9.15
N PHE A 278 4.15 -20.70 -9.23
CA PHE A 278 5.06 -20.21 -8.17
C PHE A 278 6.18 -19.32 -8.70
N VAL A 279 6.93 -19.77 -9.70
CA VAL A 279 8.14 -19.06 -10.14
C VAL A 279 7.81 -17.71 -10.78
N LEU A 280 6.90 -17.67 -11.77
CA LEU A 280 6.52 -16.42 -12.42
C LEU A 280 5.88 -15.41 -11.43
N PRO A 281 4.92 -15.80 -10.57
CA PRO A 281 4.42 -14.90 -9.51
C PRO A 281 5.54 -14.38 -8.59
N PHE A 282 6.46 -15.25 -8.14
CA PHE A 282 7.57 -14.87 -7.28
C PHE A 282 8.51 -13.85 -7.94
N LEU A 283 8.90 -14.12 -9.19
CA LEU A 283 9.75 -13.24 -9.97
C LEU A 283 9.06 -11.89 -10.24
N GLN A 284 7.75 -11.90 -10.50
CA GLN A 284 6.96 -10.68 -10.74
C GLN A 284 6.81 -9.85 -9.47
N LEU A 285 6.43 -10.47 -8.35
CA LEU A 285 6.18 -9.77 -7.09
C LEU A 285 7.43 -9.03 -6.61
N ARG A 286 8.62 -9.63 -6.72
CA ARG A 286 9.87 -8.96 -6.33
C ARG A 286 10.11 -7.66 -7.08
N VAL A 287 9.82 -7.62 -8.38
CA VAL A 287 9.88 -6.38 -9.16
C VAL A 287 8.80 -5.41 -8.68
N GLY A 288 7.56 -5.89 -8.53
CA GLY A 288 6.42 -5.07 -8.11
C GLY A 288 6.64 -4.36 -6.77
N LEU A 289 7.13 -5.08 -5.75
CA LEU A 289 7.44 -4.51 -4.44
C LEU A 289 8.48 -3.40 -4.53
N MET A 290 9.53 -3.57 -5.34
CA MET A 290 10.59 -2.56 -5.49
C MET A 290 10.15 -1.36 -6.33
N VAL A 291 9.33 -1.57 -7.36
CA VAL A 291 8.71 -0.47 -8.12
C VAL A 291 7.80 0.36 -7.21
N GLY A 292 7.01 -0.30 -6.36
CA GLY A 292 6.12 0.34 -5.38
C GLY A 292 6.89 1.12 -4.32
N ASN A 293 7.85 0.48 -3.65
CA ASN A 293 8.68 1.12 -2.63
C ASN A 293 9.45 2.33 -3.19
N TRP A 294 9.97 2.22 -4.42
CA TRP A 294 10.63 3.35 -5.08
C TRP A 294 9.66 4.53 -5.24
N GLY A 295 8.44 4.29 -5.71
CA GLY A 295 7.42 5.34 -5.86
C GLY A 295 7.02 5.97 -4.52
N GLN A 296 6.88 5.15 -3.48
CA GLN A 296 6.55 5.56 -2.11
C GLN A 296 7.63 6.44 -1.48
N HIS A 297 8.90 6.18 -1.78
CA HIS A 297 10.07 6.83 -1.18
C HIS A 297 10.97 7.54 -2.19
N ALA A 298 10.43 8.02 -3.31
CA ALA A 298 11.20 8.72 -4.34
C ALA A 298 11.57 10.17 -3.94
N PHE A 299 10.67 10.84 -3.22
CA PHE A 299 10.76 12.25 -2.89
C PHE A 299 11.16 12.42 -1.42
N VAL A 300 12.43 12.21 -1.12
CA VAL A 300 12.98 12.37 0.23
C VAL A 300 13.51 13.78 0.40
N ASP A 301 13.04 14.49 1.42
CA ASP A 301 13.44 15.86 1.71
C ASP A 301 14.92 15.97 2.06
N GLU A 302 15.62 16.94 1.47
CA GLU A 302 17.03 17.15 1.71
C GLU A 302 17.36 17.79 3.07
N THR A 303 16.39 18.40 3.75
CA THR A 303 16.62 19.12 5.02
C THR A 303 16.39 18.20 6.22
N ASP A 304 15.25 17.49 6.24
CA ASP A 304 14.89 16.56 7.30
C ASP A 304 14.41 15.22 6.69
N PRO A 305 15.36 14.38 6.22
CA PRO A 305 15.04 13.11 5.54
C PRO A 305 14.58 12.00 6.49
N ASN A 306 14.65 12.20 7.80
CA ASN A 306 14.30 11.18 8.80
C ASN A 306 12.86 11.33 9.31
N SER A 307 12.19 12.44 8.99
CA SER A 307 10.77 12.63 9.28
C SER A 307 9.89 11.83 8.32
N ASP A 308 8.97 11.03 8.84
CA ASP A 308 8.01 10.26 8.04
C ASP A 308 7.16 11.15 7.11
N PHE A 309 6.88 12.40 7.51
CA PHE A 309 6.18 13.37 6.65
C PHE A 309 6.98 13.76 5.40
N ARG A 310 8.29 13.59 5.46
CA ARG A 310 9.25 14.13 4.49
C ARG A 310 10.02 13.04 3.73
N SER A 311 9.96 11.80 4.21
CA SER A 311 10.57 10.62 3.60
C SER A 311 9.56 9.75 2.83
N SER A 312 8.26 10.04 2.96
CA SER A 312 7.14 9.34 2.31
C SER A 312 6.14 10.32 1.71
N ILE A 313 5.19 9.82 0.91
CA ILE A 313 4.17 10.65 0.25
C ILE A 313 2.77 10.07 0.41
N THR A 314 1.76 10.93 0.35
CA THR A 314 0.34 10.54 0.31
C THR A 314 -0.22 10.70 -1.10
N LEU A 315 -1.00 9.73 -1.54
CA LEU A 315 -1.76 9.73 -2.79
C LEU A 315 -3.26 9.69 -2.45
N ILE A 316 -3.99 10.65 -2.97
CA ILE A 316 -5.45 10.73 -2.94
C ILE A 316 -5.93 10.54 -4.37
N ASP A 317 -7.19 10.18 -4.59
CA ASP A 317 -7.75 10.12 -5.95
C ASP A 317 -7.00 9.08 -6.83
N VAL A 318 -6.74 7.89 -6.26
CA VAL A 318 -5.96 6.83 -6.92
C VAL A 318 -6.59 5.45 -6.77
N ALA A 319 -6.33 4.60 -7.78
CA ALA A 319 -6.83 3.23 -7.82
C ALA A 319 -6.35 2.39 -6.62
N SER A 320 -5.12 2.59 -6.17
CA SER A 320 -4.59 1.91 -4.97
C SER A 320 -5.41 2.17 -3.71
N ASN A 321 -6.06 3.33 -3.55
CA ASN A 321 -6.93 3.54 -2.39
C ASN A 321 -8.16 2.64 -2.43
N ARG A 322 -8.75 2.47 -3.62
CA ARG A 322 -9.92 1.62 -3.83
C ARG A 322 -9.59 0.13 -3.78
N PHE A 323 -8.54 -0.32 -4.46
CA PHE A 323 -8.26 -1.75 -4.69
C PHE A 323 -7.18 -2.33 -3.78
N CYS A 324 -6.44 -1.48 -3.08
CA CYS A 324 -5.30 -1.87 -2.25
C CYS A 324 -5.41 -1.30 -0.83
N TYR A 325 -6.63 -1.21 -0.27
CA TYR A 325 -6.84 -0.86 1.14
C TYR A 325 -6.20 0.48 1.54
N ASN A 326 -6.52 1.58 0.83
CA ASN A 326 -6.00 2.92 1.16
C ASN A 326 -4.46 3.01 1.22
N ASP A 327 -3.75 2.20 0.42
CA ASP A 327 -2.27 2.20 0.36
C ASP A 327 -1.67 3.54 -0.04
N GLY A 328 -2.42 4.39 -0.76
CA GLY A 328 -2.01 5.75 -1.08
C GLY A 328 -1.73 6.60 0.14
N TYR A 329 -2.28 6.29 1.32
CA TYR A 329 -1.98 7.00 2.56
C TYR A 329 -0.68 6.52 3.24
N HIS A 330 0.40 6.35 2.48
CA HIS A 330 1.65 5.77 2.96
C HIS A 330 2.34 6.60 4.06
N THR A 331 2.27 7.93 4.01
CA THR A 331 2.73 8.78 5.14
C THR A 331 1.95 8.49 6.41
N SER A 332 0.63 8.38 6.32
CA SER A 332 -0.22 7.99 7.45
C SER A 332 0.20 6.61 7.97
N HIS A 333 0.49 5.66 7.07
CA HIS A 333 0.97 4.33 7.42
C HIS A 333 2.29 4.34 8.21
N HIS A 334 3.32 5.07 7.77
CA HIS A 334 4.59 5.18 8.50
C HIS A 334 4.41 5.77 9.90
N LEU A 335 3.56 6.81 10.03
CA LEU A 335 3.27 7.45 11.32
C LEU A 335 2.56 6.51 12.32
N ASN A 336 1.78 5.55 11.85
CA ASN A 336 1.19 4.51 12.69
C ASN A 336 0.94 3.24 11.85
N PRO A 337 1.88 2.29 11.86
CA PRO A 337 1.81 1.10 11.00
C PRO A 337 0.65 0.16 11.35
N ARG A 338 0.09 0.27 12.56
CA ARG A 338 -1.04 -0.52 13.05
C ARG A 338 -2.39 0.18 12.88
N ARG A 339 -2.45 1.32 12.18
CA ARG A 339 -3.72 1.98 11.88
C ARG A 339 -4.51 1.11 10.91
N HIS A 340 -5.82 0.97 11.16
CA HIS A 340 -6.70 0.30 10.23
C HIS A 340 -6.82 1.11 8.94
N TRP A 341 -6.84 0.42 7.79
CA TRP A 341 -6.78 1.07 6.49
C TRP A 341 -7.88 2.12 6.25
N ARG A 342 -9.08 1.94 6.81
CA ARG A 342 -10.19 2.89 6.67
C ARG A 342 -10.07 4.13 7.56
N ASP A 343 -9.15 4.13 8.51
CA ASP A 343 -8.93 5.27 9.42
C ASP A 343 -7.86 6.23 8.88
N HIS A 344 -7.16 5.88 7.80
CA HIS A 344 -6.17 6.77 7.19
C HIS A 344 -6.75 8.12 6.71
N PRO A 345 -7.91 8.18 6.04
CA PRO A 345 -8.56 9.45 5.66
C PRO A 345 -8.84 10.37 6.85
N VAL A 346 -9.41 9.82 7.94
CA VAL A 346 -9.69 10.56 9.18
C VAL A 346 -8.40 11.08 9.80
N ALA A 347 -7.38 10.23 9.91
CA ALA A 347 -6.09 10.60 10.49
C ALA A 347 -5.38 11.68 9.66
N PHE A 348 -5.49 11.62 8.33
CA PHE A 348 -4.95 12.64 7.43
C PHE A 348 -5.63 13.99 7.67
N LEU A 349 -6.96 14.07 7.63
CA LEU A 349 -7.67 15.34 7.82
C LEU A 349 -7.41 15.96 9.20
N ARG A 350 -7.37 15.15 10.26
CA ARG A 350 -7.04 15.61 11.62
C ARG A 350 -5.62 16.16 11.76
N GLN A 351 -4.71 15.76 10.88
CA GLN A 351 -3.31 16.17 10.90
C GLN A 351 -2.95 17.08 9.72
N LYS A 352 -3.94 17.55 8.95
CA LYS A 352 -3.72 18.32 7.72
C LYS A 352 -2.81 19.54 7.94
N ASP A 353 -3.00 20.27 9.02
CA ASP A 353 -2.15 21.41 9.39
C ASP A 353 -0.70 20.99 9.66
N ARG A 354 -0.50 19.81 10.26
CA ARG A 354 0.83 19.24 10.47
C ARG A 354 1.46 18.77 9.16
N TYR A 355 0.70 18.18 8.25
CA TYR A 355 1.18 17.86 6.89
C TYR A 355 1.70 19.12 6.19
N ALA A 356 0.97 20.22 6.29
CA ALA A 356 1.37 21.52 5.74
C ALA A 356 2.65 22.05 6.41
N ALA A 357 2.69 22.07 7.76
CA ALA A 357 3.83 22.56 8.53
C ALA A 357 5.12 21.73 8.34
N GLU A 358 4.97 20.42 8.09
CA GLU A 358 6.09 19.50 7.86
C GLU A 358 6.48 19.41 6.38
N HIS A 359 5.88 20.22 5.49
CA HIS A 359 6.09 20.19 4.04
C HIS A 359 5.92 18.80 3.41
N ALA A 360 4.93 18.03 3.90
CA ALA A 360 4.57 16.75 3.33
C ALA A 360 4.10 16.90 1.88
N LEU A 361 4.27 15.83 1.10
CA LEU A 361 3.82 15.81 -0.30
C LEU A 361 2.55 14.98 -0.43
N VAL A 362 1.53 15.61 -1.02
CA VAL A 362 0.25 14.99 -1.34
C VAL A 362 0.04 15.07 -2.84
N PHE A 363 -0.23 13.94 -3.47
CA PHE A 363 -0.52 13.86 -4.90
C PHE A 363 -1.93 13.37 -5.15
N ARG A 364 -2.43 13.66 -6.35
CA ARG A 364 -3.70 13.19 -6.88
C ARG A 364 -3.55 12.63 -8.29
N ASN A 365 -4.41 11.70 -8.69
CA ASN A 365 -4.46 11.15 -10.04
C ASN A 365 -3.15 10.48 -10.53
N ILE A 366 -2.29 10.03 -9.61
CA ILE A 366 -1.05 9.35 -9.96
C ILE A 366 -0.69 8.31 -8.90
N ASP A 367 -0.63 7.04 -9.30
CA ASP A 367 -0.27 5.93 -8.40
C ASP A 367 1.25 5.73 -8.29
N TYR A 368 1.73 4.96 -7.30
CA TYR A 368 3.16 4.78 -7.04
C TYR A 368 3.93 4.22 -8.25
N ILE A 369 3.35 3.25 -8.96
CA ILE A 369 3.96 2.69 -10.17
C ILE A 369 4.11 3.77 -11.25
N MET A 370 3.09 4.63 -11.40
CA MET A 370 3.11 5.72 -12.37
C MET A 370 4.13 6.79 -11.97
N ILE A 371 4.27 7.11 -10.69
CA ILE A 371 5.33 7.98 -10.18
C ILE A 371 6.69 7.44 -10.59
N THR A 372 6.97 6.15 -10.33
CA THR A 372 8.24 5.51 -10.72
C THR A 372 8.48 5.65 -12.23
N VAL A 373 7.48 5.38 -13.08
CA VAL A 373 7.62 5.54 -14.54
C VAL A 373 7.88 6.99 -14.95
N ARG A 374 7.19 7.96 -14.34
CA ARG A 374 7.38 9.39 -14.65
C ARG A 374 8.76 9.89 -14.24
N LEU A 375 9.28 9.40 -13.11
CA LEU A 375 10.65 9.69 -12.67
C LEU A 375 11.69 9.15 -13.64
N MET A 376 11.52 7.93 -14.15
CA MET A 376 12.43 7.37 -15.17
C MET A 376 12.44 8.19 -16.47
N ARG A 377 11.33 8.89 -16.76
CA ARG A 377 11.20 9.82 -17.89
C ARG A 377 11.59 11.26 -17.54
N LYS A 378 11.93 11.55 -16.27
CA LYS A 378 12.17 12.90 -15.73
C LYS A 378 11.03 13.87 -16.01
N ASP A 379 9.79 13.36 -16.05
CA ASP A 379 8.57 14.09 -16.37
C ASP A 379 8.04 14.83 -15.13
N TYR A 380 8.86 15.77 -14.62
CA TYR A 380 8.52 16.59 -13.45
C TYR A 380 7.36 17.54 -13.70
N ASP A 381 7.11 17.86 -14.97
CA ASP A 381 5.96 18.67 -15.39
C ASP A 381 4.64 17.94 -15.09
N HIS A 382 4.53 16.65 -15.43
CA HIS A 382 3.38 15.84 -15.04
C HIS A 382 3.29 15.62 -13.53
N LEU A 383 4.41 15.33 -12.86
CA LEU A 383 4.44 15.12 -11.41
C LEU A 383 3.96 16.37 -10.65
N ALA A 384 4.38 17.57 -11.08
CA ALA A 384 3.96 18.82 -10.47
C ALA A 384 2.46 19.11 -10.69
N ARG A 385 1.88 18.76 -11.85
CA ARG A 385 0.42 18.88 -12.07
C ARG A 385 -0.41 17.97 -11.16
N CYS A 386 0.16 16.84 -10.75
CA CYS A 386 -0.48 15.90 -9.84
C CYS A 386 -0.32 16.31 -8.37
N LEU A 387 0.52 17.28 -8.03
CA LEU A 387 0.71 17.71 -6.65
C LEU A 387 -0.52 18.51 -6.18
N VAL A 388 -0.96 18.26 -4.95
CA VAL A 388 -1.94 19.09 -4.23
C VAL A 388 -1.16 20.00 -3.27
N PRO A 389 -0.97 21.29 -3.58
CA PRO A 389 -0.15 22.17 -2.77
C PRO A 389 -0.73 22.35 -1.36
N MET A 390 0.13 22.27 -0.34
CA MET A 390 -0.22 22.53 1.05
C MET A 390 0.75 23.53 1.70
N GLY A 391 0.25 24.37 2.61
CA GLY A 391 1.06 25.37 3.32
C GLY A 391 1.81 26.30 2.36
N ASP A 392 3.12 26.44 2.55
CA ASP A 392 3.98 27.31 1.72
C ASP A 392 4.02 26.89 0.24
N GLN A 393 3.60 25.66 -0.10
CA GLN A 393 3.53 25.20 -1.49
C GLN A 393 2.43 25.90 -2.28
N ILE A 394 1.37 26.42 -1.62
CA ILE A 394 0.20 27.04 -2.28
C ILE A 394 0.60 28.30 -3.07
N GLY A 395 1.61 29.02 -2.61
CA GLY A 395 2.14 30.21 -3.30
C GLY A 395 3.15 29.91 -4.41
N MET A 396 3.57 28.65 -4.60
CA MET A 396 4.60 28.29 -5.57
C MET A 396 4.03 28.22 -6.99
N THR A 397 4.80 28.71 -7.95
CA THR A 397 4.55 28.50 -9.36
C THR A 397 4.76 27.03 -9.75
N HIS A 398 4.13 26.60 -10.85
CA HIS A 398 4.31 25.24 -11.39
C HIS A 398 5.79 24.87 -11.62
N ALA A 399 6.60 25.84 -12.08
CA ALA A 399 8.03 25.63 -12.28
C ALA A 399 8.79 25.42 -10.96
N GLU A 400 8.41 26.14 -9.89
CA GLU A 400 8.96 25.97 -8.55
C GLU A 400 8.58 24.62 -7.94
N LEU A 401 7.34 24.17 -8.13
CA LEU A 401 6.88 22.84 -7.71
C LEU A 401 7.67 21.74 -8.43
N ALA A 402 7.81 21.82 -9.75
CA ALA A 402 8.59 20.86 -10.53
C ALA A 402 10.07 20.84 -10.10
N ALA A 403 10.66 22.02 -9.84
CA ALA A 403 12.03 22.13 -9.34
C ALA A 403 12.18 21.55 -7.93
N MET A 404 11.20 21.76 -7.05
CA MET A 404 11.16 21.21 -5.70
C MET A 404 11.13 19.68 -5.72
N LEU A 405 10.24 19.09 -6.51
CA LEU A 405 10.18 17.64 -6.71
C LEU A 405 11.50 17.08 -7.24
N ARG A 406 12.13 17.76 -8.22
CA ARG A 406 13.46 17.37 -8.73
C ARG A 406 14.56 17.44 -7.67
N ARG A 407 14.54 18.41 -6.76
CA ARG A 407 15.52 18.48 -5.66
C ARG A 407 15.39 17.27 -4.73
N LYS A 408 14.16 16.90 -4.36
CA LYS A 408 13.85 15.78 -3.45
C LYS A 408 14.22 14.40 -4.00
N THR A 409 14.47 14.25 -5.31
CA THR A 409 14.94 12.98 -5.90
C THR A 409 16.46 12.82 -5.90
N ARG A 410 17.23 13.81 -5.42
CA ARG A 410 18.69 13.78 -5.43
C ARG A 410 19.25 12.78 -4.43
N ARG A 411 20.18 11.93 -4.88
CA ARG A 411 20.92 11.05 -3.96
C ARG A 411 21.62 11.85 -2.86
N PHE A 412 21.70 11.27 -1.68
CA PHE A 412 22.48 11.81 -0.57
C PHE A 412 23.93 11.32 -0.69
N SER A 413 24.89 12.19 -0.40
CA SER A 413 26.28 11.78 -0.17
C SER A 413 26.43 11.05 1.16
N GLU A 414 27.50 10.25 1.33
CA GLU A 414 27.76 9.58 2.60
C GLU A 414 28.01 10.57 3.75
N GLU A 415 28.58 11.75 3.46
CA GLU A 415 28.72 12.84 4.41
C GLU A 415 27.36 13.40 4.84
N GLU A 416 26.42 13.58 3.91
CA GLU A 416 25.06 14.02 4.25
C GLU A 416 24.31 12.98 5.07
N ILE A 417 24.44 11.69 4.71
CA ILE A 417 23.82 10.60 5.45
C ILE A 417 24.33 10.60 6.89
N LYS A 418 25.66 10.64 7.07
CA LYS A 418 26.27 10.69 8.41
C LYS A 418 25.83 11.90 9.21
N ARG A 419 25.57 13.04 8.58
CA ARG A 419 25.15 14.27 9.28
C ARG A 419 23.67 14.28 9.62
N LYS A 420 22.81 13.73 8.76
CA LYS A 420 21.34 13.84 8.87
C LYS A 420 20.68 12.67 9.60
N PHE A 421 21.37 11.52 9.72
CA PHE A 421 20.84 10.30 10.35
C PHE A 421 21.66 9.85 11.58
N SER A 422 22.59 10.68 12.07
CA SER A 422 23.40 10.42 13.27
C SER A 422 22.67 10.70 14.58
#